data_AF-A0A3L6FHE8-F1
#
_entry.id   AF-A0A3L6FHE8-F1
#
_cell.length_a   1.000
_cell.length_b   1.000
_cell.length_c   1.000
_cell.angle_alpha   90.00
_cell.angle_beta   90.00
_cell.angle_gamma   90.00
#
_symmetry.space_group_name_H-M   'P 1'
#
loop_
_entity.id
_entity.type
_entity.pdbx_description
1 polymer ?
#
loop_
_entity_poly.entity_id
_entity_poly.type
_entity_poly.pdbx_seq_one_letter_code
_entity_poly.pdbx_strand_id
1 'polypeptide(L)'
;MSDRYRMPHCYTALEELIYTFGGPWLFGLFLSGLLILLALVLSVARMKFVGTDELPGPAPTQQGSQIDHSFPFLESLNEVIETNRAEESHGHVHRMYFMGPNTFSEPWHLPHSPPEQITEIVYEDAFNRFVDEINTLAAYQWWEGSIYSILCILAYPVAWSWQQWRRRKKLQRLREFVRSEYDHSCLRSCRSRALYEGLKVTATPDLMLGYLDFFLGGDEKRPDLPPRLRQRFPMSLIFGGDGSYMTPFLLNSDSVLTSLMSQELTPYLLQAVPSWIWHRLVAGLNAQLRLVHCGNLKVTFLPVINWLETHANPSLAENGIRVDLAWFQATALGYCQFGLLVYAVEGDAALTEPDGSPRIKTEQQTPTQNMLVETQLSQSRIKDALMRRRITGGVLDSNSLRTLNDRRDLFYPFSLILHNSKPVGHQDLVGLVISILLLADFSLVLLTFLQLYSYSMVDVLLVLFILPLGILSPFPAGINALFSHGPRRSAGLARVYALWNITSLVNVVVAFICGFVHYKSSTKTHPSVQPWNLGTDESSWWLFPTGLMVLKCIQARLVDWHVANLEIQDRAVYSNDPNIFWQS
;
A
#
# COMPACT_ATOMS: atom_id res chain seq x y z
N MET A 1 20.57 63.09 15.53
CA MET A 1 20.13 62.58 16.84
C MET A 1 21.18 61.58 17.35
N SER A 2 22.12 62.09 18.14
CA SER A 2 22.84 61.40 19.24
C SER A 2 23.37 59.96 19.04
N ASP A 3 24.68 59.85 18.79
CA ASP A 3 25.54 58.66 19.04
C ASP A 3 25.59 58.22 20.53
N ARG A 4 24.76 58.82 21.40
CA ARG A 4 24.74 58.63 22.85
C ARG A 4 23.78 57.52 23.31
N TYR A 5 23.14 56.82 22.37
CA TYR A 5 22.30 55.63 22.61
C TYR A 5 22.77 54.41 21.79
N ARG A 6 24.07 54.24 21.58
CA ARG A 6 24.61 52.95 21.14
C ARG A 6 24.60 52.00 22.32
N MET A 7 23.57 51.15 22.42
CA MET A 7 23.63 49.99 23.30
C MET A 7 24.84 49.13 22.87
N PRO A 8 25.76 48.76 23.78
CA PRO A 8 27.03 48.15 23.41
C PRO A 8 26.90 46.75 22.81
N HIS A 9 25.76 46.08 23.01
CA HIS A 9 25.45 44.78 22.40
C HIS A 9 23.96 44.76 22.01
N CYS A 10 23.64 44.97 20.74
CA CYS A 10 22.29 44.71 20.22
C CYS A 10 22.15 43.21 19.99
N TYR A 11 21.84 42.45 21.05
CA TYR A 11 21.54 41.03 20.93
C TYR A 11 20.25 40.82 20.14
N THR A 12 20.24 39.82 19.26
CA THR A 12 18.99 39.33 18.68
C THR A 12 18.13 38.67 19.79
N ALA A 13 16.81 38.60 19.61
CA ALA A 13 15.93 37.95 20.59
C ALA A 13 16.35 36.48 20.89
N LEU A 14 16.94 35.81 19.91
CA LEU A 14 17.55 34.49 20.06
C LEU A 14 18.81 34.53 20.93
N GLU A 15 19.73 35.45 20.67
CA GLU A 15 20.94 35.63 21.47
C GLU A 15 20.61 35.99 22.92
N GLU A 16 19.63 36.87 23.14
CA GLU A 16 19.16 37.23 24.49
C GLU A 16 18.69 35.98 25.24
N LEU A 17 17.86 35.13 24.62
CA LEU A 17 17.46 33.84 25.19
C LEU A 17 18.68 32.96 25.50
N ILE A 18 19.60 32.78 24.55
CA ILE A 18 20.76 31.90 24.75
C ILE A 18 21.67 32.40 25.89
N TYR A 19 21.93 33.71 25.95
CA TYR A 19 22.80 34.30 26.97
C TYR A 19 22.13 34.39 28.35
N THR A 20 20.79 34.51 28.44
CA THR A 20 20.07 34.41 29.72
C THR A 20 20.27 33.05 30.40
N PHE A 21 20.48 31.98 29.63
CA PHE A 21 20.76 30.63 30.14
C PHE A 21 22.26 30.33 30.30
N GLY A 22 23.12 31.36 30.29
CA GLY A 22 24.56 31.20 30.49
C GLY A 22 25.35 30.85 29.23
N GLY A 23 24.78 31.12 28.05
CA GLY A 23 25.43 30.98 26.75
C GLY A 23 25.08 29.68 26.01
N PRO A 24 25.59 29.51 24.77
CA PRO A 24 25.15 28.44 23.85
C PRO A 24 25.30 27.02 24.41
N TRP A 25 26.40 26.74 25.11
CA TRP A 25 26.69 25.42 25.65
C TRP A 25 25.76 25.04 26.80
N LEU A 26 25.55 25.94 27.77
CA LEU A 26 24.65 25.70 28.91
C LEU A 26 23.20 25.61 28.46
N PHE A 27 22.78 26.50 27.55
CA PHE A 27 21.46 26.44 26.93
C PHE A 27 21.23 25.10 26.22
N GLY A 28 22.20 24.65 25.40
CA GLY A 28 22.12 23.37 24.70
C GLY A 28 22.02 22.17 25.64
N LEU A 29 22.82 22.15 26.71
CA LEU A 29 22.75 21.10 27.74
C LEU A 29 21.40 21.09 28.44
N PHE A 30 20.91 22.26 28.87
CA PHE A 30 19.60 22.38 29.53
C PHE A 30 18.46 21.92 28.61
N LEU A 31 18.46 22.39 27.36
CA LEU A 31 17.47 21.98 26.36
C LEU A 31 17.52 20.46 26.11
N SER A 32 18.72 19.89 25.97
CA SER A 32 18.87 18.44 25.79
C SER A 32 18.34 17.62 26.98
N GLY A 33 18.61 18.06 28.21
CA GLY A 33 18.11 17.41 29.43
C GLY A 33 16.59 17.49 29.52
N LEU A 34 16.02 18.65 29.19
CA LEU A 34 14.56 18.84 29.14
C LEU A 34 13.89 17.94 28.09
N LEU A 35 14.47 17.86 26.89
CA LEU A 35 13.96 17.01 25.81
C LEU A 35 13.97 15.53 26.20
N ILE A 36 15.05 15.06 26.83
CA ILE A 36 15.15 13.67 27.32
C ILE A 36 14.10 13.41 28.41
N LEU A 37 13.96 14.31 29.37
CA LEU A 37 12.97 14.19 30.44
C LEU A 37 11.55 14.12 29.88
N LEU A 38 11.19 15.02 28.97
CA LEU A 38 9.87 15.03 28.33
C LEU A 38 9.65 13.77 27.47
N ALA A 39 10.65 13.29 26.75
CA ALA A 39 10.54 12.06 25.98
C ALA A 39 10.34 10.83 26.87
N LEU A 40 10.99 10.77 28.03
CA LEU A 40 10.75 9.72 29.02
C LEU A 40 9.32 9.78 29.56
N VAL A 41 8.80 10.97 29.86
CA VAL A 41 7.41 11.17 30.27
C VAL A 41 6.44 10.69 29.18
N LEU A 42 6.67 11.05 27.91
CA LEU A 42 5.87 10.58 26.78
C LEU A 42 5.95 9.06 26.62
N SER A 43 7.12 8.45 26.82
CA SER A 43 7.30 7.00 26.76
C SER A 43 6.53 6.29 27.88
N VAL A 44 6.61 6.79 29.12
CA VAL A 44 5.84 6.25 30.25
C VAL A 44 4.35 6.43 30.03
N ALA A 45 3.92 7.59 29.54
CA ALA A 45 2.53 7.85 29.19
C ALA A 45 2.06 6.86 28.12
N ARG A 46 2.83 6.67 27.04
CA ARG A 46 2.53 5.69 26.00
C ARG A 46 2.39 4.28 26.59
N MET A 47 3.32 3.83 27.42
CA MET A 47 3.23 2.51 28.06
C MET A 47 1.99 2.37 28.93
N LYS A 48 1.61 3.43 29.67
CA LYS A 48 0.41 3.41 30.51
C LYS A 48 -0.88 3.41 29.71
N PHE A 49 -0.99 4.27 28.69
CA PHE A 49 -2.19 4.36 27.85
C PHE A 49 -2.32 3.15 26.93
N VAL A 50 -1.25 2.71 26.28
CA VAL A 50 -1.27 1.55 25.37
C VAL A 50 -1.41 0.24 26.15
N GLY A 51 -0.80 0.13 27.34
CA GLY A 51 -0.82 -1.09 28.15
C GLY A 51 -2.06 -1.29 29.03
N THR A 52 -2.98 -0.34 29.13
CA THR A 52 -4.22 -0.52 29.92
C THR A 52 -5.35 -1.22 29.17
N ASP A 53 -5.30 -1.26 27.84
CA ASP A 53 -6.35 -1.86 27.00
C ASP A 53 -5.96 -3.22 26.36
N GLU A 54 -4.70 -3.64 26.46
CA GLU A 54 -4.33 -5.03 26.18
C GLU A 54 -4.44 -5.84 27.48
N LEU A 55 -5.59 -6.51 27.69
CA LEU A 55 -5.63 -7.67 28.59
C LEU A 55 -4.48 -8.60 28.17
N PRO A 56 -3.69 -9.16 29.11
CA PRO A 56 -2.57 -10.00 28.76
C PRO A 56 -3.10 -11.23 28.04
N GLY A 57 -2.88 -11.29 26.73
CA GLY A 57 -2.95 -12.54 25.98
C GLY A 57 -1.93 -13.51 26.57
N PRO A 58 -2.28 -14.79 26.81
CA PRO A 58 -1.34 -15.73 27.39
C PRO A 58 -0.15 -15.92 26.43
N ALA A 59 1.04 -15.87 27.01
CA ALA A 59 2.32 -16.14 26.36
C ALA A 59 2.35 -17.51 25.66
N PRO A 60 3.25 -17.75 24.68
CA PRO A 60 3.22 -18.95 23.86
C PRO A 60 3.70 -20.15 24.67
N THR A 61 2.79 -21.05 25.04
CA THR A 61 3.18 -22.40 25.46
C THR A 61 3.41 -23.26 24.23
N GLN A 62 4.69 -23.63 24.04
CA GLN A 62 5.05 -24.80 23.27
C GLN A 62 4.36 -26.04 23.85
N GLN A 63 4.06 -27.00 22.96
CA GLN A 63 3.59 -28.37 23.17
C GLN A 63 2.07 -28.61 23.08
N GLY A 64 1.69 -29.28 21.99
CA GLY A 64 0.94 -30.54 22.06
C GLY A 64 -0.57 -30.47 22.22
N SER A 65 -1.29 -30.67 21.11
CA SER A 65 -2.52 -31.47 21.00
C SER A 65 -3.41 -31.60 22.26
N GLN A 66 -4.50 -30.83 22.34
CA GLN A 66 -5.83 -31.38 22.57
C GLN A 66 -6.89 -30.30 22.38
N ILE A 67 -7.84 -30.63 21.51
CA ILE A 67 -9.15 -30.00 21.41
C ILE A 67 -9.82 -30.15 22.78
N ASP A 68 -10.19 -29.05 23.41
CA ASP A 68 -11.17 -29.08 24.51
C ASP A 68 -12.26 -28.04 24.26
N HIS A 69 -13.42 -28.57 23.90
CA HIS A 69 -14.70 -27.91 23.92
C HIS A 69 -15.07 -27.57 25.36
N SER A 70 -15.24 -26.28 25.68
CA SER A 70 -16.24 -25.83 26.67
C SER A 70 -16.24 -24.31 26.80
N PHE A 71 -16.96 -23.64 25.90
CA PHE A 71 -17.70 -22.44 26.25
C PHE A 71 -19.19 -22.72 26.01
N PRO A 72 -20.10 -22.26 26.89
CA PRO A 72 -21.50 -22.60 26.81
C PRO A 72 -22.10 -22.13 25.48
N PHE A 73 -22.76 -23.06 24.83
CA PHE A 73 -23.46 -22.97 23.55
C PHE A 73 -24.46 -21.79 23.54
N LEU A 74 -24.02 -20.68 22.96
CA LEU A 74 -24.89 -19.76 22.25
C LEU A 74 -24.50 -19.89 20.79
N GLU A 75 -25.40 -20.43 19.98
CA GLU A 75 -25.40 -20.45 18.52
C GLU A 75 -25.48 -18.98 18.06
N SER A 76 -24.36 -18.27 18.24
CA SER A 76 -24.27 -16.82 18.15
C SER A 76 -24.10 -16.43 16.69
N LEU A 77 -24.64 -15.27 16.31
CA LEU A 77 -24.60 -14.67 14.98
C LEU A 77 -23.32 -14.89 14.16
N ASN A 78 -22.16 -15.12 14.78
CA ASN A 78 -20.94 -15.49 14.07
C ASN A 78 -21.05 -16.82 13.30
N GLU A 79 -21.69 -17.87 13.83
CA GLU A 79 -21.94 -19.11 13.07
C GLU A 79 -22.91 -18.86 11.92
N VAL A 80 -23.97 -18.07 12.12
CA VAL A 80 -24.92 -17.70 11.05
C VAL A 80 -24.27 -16.80 9.99
N ILE A 81 -23.34 -15.93 10.37
CA ILE A 81 -22.57 -15.10 9.44
C ILE A 81 -21.51 -15.94 8.72
N GLU A 82 -20.89 -16.92 9.38
CA GLU A 82 -19.95 -17.85 8.76
C GLU A 82 -20.66 -18.81 7.80
N THR A 83 -21.87 -19.29 8.12
CA THR A 83 -22.70 -20.07 7.19
C THR A 83 -23.18 -19.22 6.02
N ASN A 84 -23.64 -17.98 6.24
CA ASN A 84 -23.97 -17.07 5.13
C ASN A 84 -22.75 -16.75 4.26
N ARG A 85 -21.57 -16.53 4.85
CA ARG A 85 -20.31 -16.30 4.10
C ARG A 85 -19.83 -17.52 3.34
N ALA A 86 -20.07 -18.73 3.85
CA ALA A 86 -19.78 -19.98 3.18
C ALA A 86 -20.80 -20.29 2.07
N GLU A 87 -22.08 -20.00 2.28
CA GLU A 87 -23.11 -20.12 1.24
C GLU A 87 -22.88 -19.11 0.09
N GLU A 88 -22.50 -17.87 0.41
CA GLU A 88 -22.12 -16.84 -0.57
C GLU A 88 -20.97 -17.30 -1.47
N SER A 89 -19.94 -17.96 -0.92
CA SER A 89 -18.79 -18.40 -1.71
C SER A 89 -19.11 -19.56 -2.66
N HIS A 90 -20.01 -20.45 -2.28
CA HIS A 90 -20.46 -21.54 -3.14
C HIS A 90 -21.28 -21.06 -4.35
N GLY A 91 -21.91 -19.89 -4.28
CA GLY A 91 -22.65 -19.29 -5.38
C GLY A 91 -21.83 -18.44 -6.34
N HIS A 92 -20.55 -18.16 -6.05
CA HIS A 92 -19.76 -17.19 -6.82
C HIS A 92 -19.43 -17.68 -8.25
N VAL A 93 -19.78 -16.89 -9.26
CA VAL A 93 -19.51 -17.19 -10.68
C VAL A 93 -18.22 -16.53 -11.14
N HIS A 94 -18.16 -15.20 -11.08
CA HIS A 94 -17.10 -14.44 -11.71
C HIS A 94 -16.92 -13.09 -11.01
N ARG A 95 -15.66 -12.64 -10.95
CA ARG A 95 -15.25 -11.35 -10.43
C ARG A 95 -14.82 -10.46 -11.58
N MET A 96 -15.53 -9.37 -11.79
CA MET A 96 -15.23 -8.37 -12.80
C MET A 96 -14.54 -7.17 -12.15
N TYR A 97 -13.33 -6.84 -12.58
CA TYR A 97 -12.58 -5.70 -12.03
C TYR A 97 -12.94 -4.39 -12.73
N PHE A 98 -12.99 -3.30 -11.95
CA PHE A 98 -13.09 -1.97 -12.52
C PHE A 98 -11.76 -1.56 -13.18
N MET A 99 -11.87 -0.91 -14.32
CA MET A 99 -10.74 -0.32 -15.04
C MET A 99 -10.43 1.08 -14.50
N GLY A 100 -9.16 1.47 -14.59
CA GLY A 100 -8.66 2.78 -14.16
C GLY A 100 -8.22 2.85 -12.68
N PRO A 101 -7.33 3.80 -12.33
CA PRO A 101 -6.74 3.95 -10.99
C PRO A 101 -7.63 4.69 -9.97
N ASN A 102 -8.91 4.94 -10.28
CA ASN A 102 -9.82 5.74 -9.45
C ASN A 102 -9.30 7.16 -9.15
N THR A 103 -8.71 7.82 -10.14
CA THR A 103 -8.23 9.20 -10.01
C THR A 103 -9.27 10.17 -10.56
N PHE A 104 -9.16 11.46 -10.26
CA PHE A 104 -10.08 12.46 -10.80
C PHE A 104 -10.00 12.57 -12.33
N SER A 105 -8.83 12.28 -12.91
CA SER A 105 -8.63 12.21 -14.36
C SER A 105 -9.18 10.93 -14.98
N GLU A 106 -9.08 9.81 -14.26
CA GLU A 106 -9.48 8.50 -14.74
C GLU A 106 -10.25 7.75 -13.64
N PRO A 107 -11.58 7.94 -13.58
CA PRO A 107 -12.44 7.26 -12.62
C PRO A 107 -12.57 5.77 -12.93
N TRP A 108 -13.08 5.02 -11.96
CA TRP A 108 -13.48 3.63 -12.19
C TRP A 108 -14.54 3.54 -13.28
N HIS A 109 -14.37 2.56 -14.16
CA HIS A 109 -15.36 2.23 -15.18
C HIS A 109 -15.33 0.74 -15.50
N LEU A 110 -16.46 0.21 -15.96
CA LEU A 110 -16.62 -1.15 -16.48
C LEU A 110 -16.70 -1.11 -18.01
N PRO A 111 -16.15 -2.13 -18.70
CA PRO A 111 -16.30 -2.25 -20.16
C PRO A 111 -17.74 -2.58 -20.58
N HIS A 112 -18.14 -2.06 -21.75
CA HIS A 112 -19.47 -2.21 -22.38
C HIS A 112 -19.73 -3.57 -23.03
N SER A 113 -19.07 -4.62 -22.57
CA SER A 113 -19.28 -5.98 -23.06
C SER A 113 -19.11 -6.96 -21.91
N PRO A 114 -20.09 -7.86 -21.68
CA PRO A 114 -19.95 -8.86 -20.64
C PRO A 114 -18.81 -9.83 -20.98
N PRO A 115 -17.92 -10.16 -20.02
CA PRO A 115 -16.90 -11.19 -20.23
C PRO A 115 -17.55 -12.55 -20.53
N GLU A 116 -16.87 -13.38 -21.33
CA GLU A 116 -17.36 -14.69 -21.79
C GLU A 116 -17.95 -15.53 -20.66
N GLN A 117 -17.37 -15.46 -19.46
CA GLN A 117 -17.77 -16.23 -18.27
C GLN A 117 -19.16 -15.84 -17.72
N ILE A 118 -19.65 -14.63 -17.98
CA ILE A 118 -20.97 -14.16 -17.49
C ILE A 118 -22.01 -14.00 -18.60
N THR A 119 -21.60 -14.10 -19.87
CA THR A 119 -22.51 -13.96 -21.04
C THR A 119 -23.75 -14.86 -20.94
N GLU A 120 -23.62 -16.04 -20.34
CA GLU A 120 -24.72 -16.98 -20.18
C GLU A 120 -25.71 -16.66 -19.05
N ILE A 121 -25.28 -15.89 -18.05
CA ILE A 121 -26.09 -15.53 -16.86
C ILE A 121 -26.74 -14.16 -17.04
N VAL A 122 -26.25 -13.37 -17.98
CA VAL A 122 -26.59 -11.96 -18.11
C VAL A 122 -27.27 -11.68 -19.46
N TYR A 123 -28.22 -10.75 -19.49
CA TYR A 123 -28.75 -10.16 -20.71
C TYR A 123 -27.84 -9.01 -21.17
N GLU A 124 -27.21 -9.14 -22.34
CA GLU A 124 -26.20 -8.19 -22.84
C GLU A 124 -26.72 -6.74 -22.89
N ASP A 125 -27.91 -6.51 -23.45
CA ASP A 125 -28.49 -5.16 -23.55
C ASP A 125 -28.81 -4.53 -22.19
N ALA A 126 -29.25 -5.33 -21.22
CA ALA A 126 -29.54 -4.84 -19.87
C ALA A 126 -28.25 -4.62 -19.07
N PHE A 127 -27.21 -5.42 -19.33
CA PHE A 127 -25.87 -5.23 -18.78
C PHE A 127 -25.23 -3.93 -19.25
N ASN A 128 -25.32 -3.63 -20.55
CA ASN A 128 -24.73 -2.40 -21.09
C ASN A 128 -25.37 -1.14 -20.48
N ARG A 129 -26.70 -1.14 -20.28
CA ARG A 129 -27.40 -0.07 -19.57
C ARG A 129 -26.96 0.06 -18.10
N PHE A 130 -26.82 -1.08 -17.42
CA PHE A 130 -26.29 -1.12 -16.06
C PHE A 130 -24.85 -0.56 -15.97
N VAL A 131 -24.00 -0.90 -16.95
CA VAL A 131 -22.64 -0.37 -17.06
C VAL A 131 -22.64 1.15 -17.27
N ASP A 132 -23.54 1.68 -18.10
CA ASP A 132 -23.67 3.14 -18.28
C ASP A 132 -24.06 3.85 -16.97
N GLU A 133 -25.01 3.29 -16.22
CA GLU A 133 -25.41 3.83 -14.90
C GLU A 133 -24.26 3.74 -13.88
N ILE A 134 -23.54 2.62 -13.81
CA ILE A 134 -22.36 2.50 -12.95
C ILE A 134 -21.25 3.49 -13.33
N ASN A 135 -20.94 3.60 -14.62
CA ASN A 135 -19.86 4.47 -15.11
C ASN A 135 -20.19 5.94 -14.86
N THR A 136 -21.45 6.34 -15.02
CA THR A 136 -21.90 7.71 -14.69
C THR A 136 -21.87 7.98 -13.18
N LEU A 137 -22.23 7.01 -12.33
CA LEU A 137 -22.11 7.13 -10.88
C LEU A 137 -20.66 7.21 -10.40
N ALA A 138 -19.77 6.44 -11.03
CA ALA A 138 -18.34 6.41 -10.71
C ALA A 138 -17.59 7.67 -11.19
N ALA A 139 -18.09 8.37 -12.22
CA ALA A 139 -17.46 9.57 -12.76
C ALA A 139 -17.36 10.72 -11.72
N TYR A 140 -16.22 11.40 -11.72
CA TYR A 140 -15.98 12.58 -10.87
C TYR A 140 -16.45 13.86 -11.56
N GLN A 141 -16.94 14.81 -10.76
CA GLN A 141 -17.25 16.15 -11.25
C GLN A 141 -15.96 16.99 -11.34
N TRP A 142 -15.89 17.90 -12.31
CA TRP A 142 -14.68 18.69 -12.59
C TRP A 142 -14.18 19.48 -11.37
N TRP A 143 -15.09 20.05 -10.58
CA TRP A 143 -14.72 20.85 -9.41
C TRP A 143 -14.04 20.01 -8.31
N GLU A 144 -14.31 18.71 -8.25
CA GLU A 144 -13.66 17.81 -7.28
C GLU A 144 -12.16 17.72 -7.55
N GLY A 145 -11.80 17.61 -8.83
CA GLY A 145 -10.42 17.61 -9.31
C GLY A 145 -9.76 18.98 -9.15
N SER A 146 -10.50 20.08 -9.34
CA SER A 146 -9.98 21.43 -9.10
C SER A 146 -9.64 21.67 -7.64
N ILE A 147 -10.52 21.28 -6.70
CA ILE A 147 -10.24 21.38 -5.25
C ILE A 147 -9.02 20.54 -4.89
N TYR A 148 -8.95 19.29 -5.39
CA TYR A 148 -7.80 18.44 -5.15
C TYR A 148 -6.50 19.07 -5.66
N SER A 149 -6.51 19.65 -6.87
CA SER A 149 -5.33 20.28 -7.46
C SER A 149 -4.85 21.49 -6.63
N ILE A 150 -5.78 22.31 -6.14
CA ILE A 150 -5.47 23.43 -5.24
C ILE A 150 -4.88 22.91 -3.93
N LEU A 151 -5.50 21.90 -3.32
CA LEU A 151 -5.01 21.29 -2.09
C LEU A 151 -3.65 20.62 -2.26
N CYS A 152 -3.35 20.00 -3.41
CA CYS A 152 -2.03 19.41 -3.67
C CYS A 152 -0.90 20.44 -3.56
N ILE A 153 -1.16 21.68 -3.97
CA ILE A 153 -0.20 22.79 -3.90
C ILE A 153 -0.11 23.33 -2.47
N LEU A 154 -1.25 23.53 -1.79
CA LEU A 154 -1.30 24.18 -0.48
C LEU A 154 -0.98 23.25 0.71
N ALA A 155 -1.41 21.99 0.63
CA ALA A 155 -1.30 21.00 1.70
C ALA A 155 -1.55 19.58 1.15
N TYR A 156 -0.53 18.95 0.57
CA TYR A 156 -0.62 17.61 -0.01
C TYR A 156 -1.25 16.53 0.90
N PRO A 157 -0.94 16.45 2.23
CA PRO A 157 -1.60 15.48 3.12
C PRO A 157 -3.12 15.66 3.23
N VAL A 158 -3.59 16.91 3.15
CA VAL A 158 -5.02 17.24 3.14
C VAL A 158 -5.62 16.86 1.79
N ALA A 159 -4.91 17.11 0.68
CA ALA A 159 -5.34 16.69 -0.65
C ALA A 159 -5.56 15.18 -0.73
N TRP A 160 -4.62 14.38 -0.20
CA TRP A 160 -4.75 12.93 -0.15
C TRP A 160 -5.96 12.49 0.67
N SER A 161 -6.15 13.09 1.85
CA SER A 161 -7.30 12.81 2.73
C SER A 161 -8.63 13.17 2.07
N TRP A 162 -8.69 14.30 1.36
CA TRP A 162 -9.83 14.72 0.55
C TRP A 162 -10.16 13.70 -0.55
N GLN A 163 -9.16 13.27 -1.31
CA GLN A 163 -9.32 12.27 -2.37
C GLN A 163 -9.85 10.94 -1.81
N GLN A 164 -9.29 10.46 -0.71
CA GLN A 164 -9.76 9.24 -0.05
C GLN A 164 -11.19 9.36 0.46
N TRP A 165 -11.58 10.51 1.02
CA TRP A 165 -12.96 10.76 1.42
C TRP A 165 -13.93 10.74 0.23
N ARG A 166 -13.58 11.37 -0.90
CA ARG A 166 -14.38 11.34 -2.13
C ARG A 166 -14.55 9.91 -2.66
N ARG A 167 -13.47 9.13 -2.71
CA ARG A 167 -13.50 7.73 -3.14
C ARG A 167 -14.42 6.88 -2.27
N ARG A 168 -14.38 7.04 -0.94
CA ARG A 168 -15.29 6.34 0.00
C ARG A 168 -16.74 6.66 -0.28
N LYS A 169 -17.05 7.96 -0.45
CA LYS A 169 -18.41 8.41 -0.75
C LYS A 169 -18.93 7.84 -2.07
N LYS A 170 -18.08 7.74 -3.10
CA LYS A 170 -18.43 7.13 -4.38
C LYS A 170 -18.66 5.62 -4.26
N LEU A 171 -17.79 4.90 -3.57
CA LEU A 171 -17.97 3.47 -3.32
C LEU A 171 -19.27 3.19 -2.53
N GLN A 172 -19.59 4.01 -1.52
CA GLN A 172 -20.85 3.89 -0.78
C GLN A 172 -22.06 4.04 -1.70
N ARG A 173 -22.06 5.05 -2.57
CA ARG A 173 -23.12 5.23 -3.57
C ARG A 173 -23.23 4.06 -4.54
N LEU A 174 -22.11 3.54 -5.05
CA LEU A 174 -22.11 2.38 -5.93
C LEU A 174 -22.68 1.14 -5.22
N ARG A 175 -22.36 0.94 -3.94
CA ARG A 175 -22.91 -0.14 -3.13
C ARG A 175 -24.41 0.01 -2.88
N GLU A 176 -24.85 1.22 -2.55
CA GLU A 176 -26.28 1.54 -2.35
C GLU A 176 -27.06 1.35 -3.65
N PHE A 177 -26.52 1.81 -4.78
CA PHE A 177 -27.13 1.63 -6.09
C PHE A 177 -27.33 0.14 -6.41
N VAL A 178 -26.27 -0.67 -6.33
CA VAL A 178 -26.37 -2.11 -6.65
C VAL A 178 -27.22 -2.88 -5.63
N ARG A 179 -27.24 -2.49 -4.35
CA ARG A 179 -27.99 -3.21 -3.32
C ARG A 179 -29.48 -2.86 -3.28
N SER A 180 -29.85 -1.61 -3.56
CA SER A 180 -31.20 -1.12 -3.30
C SER A 180 -31.89 -0.38 -4.44
N GLU A 181 -31.15 0.25 -5.36
CA GLU A 181 -31.77 1.05 -6.42
C GLU A 181 -31.90 0.27 -7.74
N TYR A 182 -31.00 -0.66 -8.01
CA TYR A 182 -30.99 -1.43 -9.24
C TYR A 182 -31.79 -2.74 -9.10
N ASP A 183 -32.71 -3.00 -10.02
CA ASP A 183 -33.60 -4.18 -10.02
C ASP A 183 -32.93 -5.51 -10.44
N HIS A 184 -31.59 -5.53 -10.55
CA HIS A 184 -30.79 -6.68 -11.01
C HIS A 184 -31.25 -7.22 -12.38
N SER A 185 -31.90 -6.38 -13.18
CA SER A 185 -32.57 -6.77 -14.44
C SER A 185 -31.63 -7.36 -15.49
N CYS A 186 -30.33 -7.11 -15.37
CA CYS A 186 -29.31 -7.74 -16.20
C CYS A 186 -29.18 -9.25 -15.95
N LEU A 187 -29.53 -9.77 -14.76
CA LEU A 187 -29.42 -11.19 -14.45
C LEU A 187 -30.58 -11.99 -15.07
N ARG A 188 -30.29 -13.19 -15.55
CA ARG A 188 -31.30 -14.12 -16.11
C ARG A 188 -32.10 -14.82 -15.01
N SER A 189 -31.49 -15.13 -13.87
CA SER A 189 -32.17 -15.77 -12.73
C SER A 189 -33.23 -14.88 -12.10
N CYS A 190 -34.48 -15.36 -12.10
CA CYS A 190 -35.60 -14.71 -11.43
C CYS A 190 -35.40 -14.59 -9.92
N ARG A 191 -34.89 -15.64 -9.25
CA ARG A 191 -34.59 -15.58 -7.82
C ARG A 191 -33.53 -14.55 -7.46
N SER A 192 -32.43 -14.48 -8.22
CA SER A 192 -31.38 -13.49 -7.97
C SER A 192 -31.91 -12.05 -8.04
N ARG A 193 -32.84 -11.80 -8.98
CA ARG A 193 -33.55 -10.52 -9.14
C ARG A 193 -34.50 -10.23 -8.00
N ALA A 194 -35.27 -11.22 -7.56
CA ALA A 194 -36.25 -11.04 -6.49
C ALA A 194 -35.59 -10.80 -5.13
N LEU A 195 -34.43 -11.41 -4.88
CA LEU A 195 -33.72 -11.34 -3.59
C LEU A 195 -32.67 -10.23 -3.53
N TYR A 196 -32.33 -9.59 -4.66
CA TYR A 196 -31.22 -8.62 -4.75
C TYR A 196 -29.86 -9.19 -4.28
N GLU A 197 -29.64 -10.49 -4.54
CA GLU A 197 -28.47 -11.25 -4.05
C GLU A 197 -27.49 -11.65 -5.16
N GLY A 198 -27.75 -11.29 -6.42
CA GLY A 198 -26.93 -11.75 -7.55
C GLY A 198 -25.69 -10.89 -7.86
N LEU A 199 -25.60 -9.67 -7.32
CA LEU A 199 -24.53 -8.72 -7.58
C LEU A 199 -24.01 -8.09 -6.29
N LYS A 200 -22.67 -7.98 -6.16
CA LYS A 200 -22.04 -7.33 -5.01
C LYS A 200 -20.87 -6.47 -5.45
N VAL A 201 -20.88 -5.18 -5.06
CA VAL A 201 -19.77 -4.25 -5.31
C VAL A 201 -18.86 -4.17 -4.11
N THR A 202 -17.60 -4.49 -4.34
CA THR A 202 -16.54 -4.58 -3.34
C THR A 202 -15.32 -3.82 -3.85
N ALA A 203 -14.45 -3.43 -2.92
CA ALA A 203 -13.25 -2.70 -3.26
C ALA A 203 -12.19 -2.96 -2.21
N THR A 204 -10.93 -2.82 -2.63
CA THR A 204 -9.78 -2.95 -1.75
C THR A 204 -9.76 -1.82 -0.71
N PRO A 205 -9.12 -2.01 0.46
CA PRO A 205 -9.16 -1.04 1.57
C PRO A 205 -8.53 0.33 1.22
N ASP A 206 -7.62 0.35 0.26
CA ASP A 206 -6.95 1.52 -0.31
C ASP A 206 -7.79 2.26 -1.38
N LEU A 207 -8.91 1.66 -1.80
CA LEU A 207 -9.89 2.20 -2.75
C LEU A 207 -9.31 2.50 -4.14
N MET A 208 -8.20 1.87 -4.51
CA MET A 208 -7.65 1.96 -5.87
C MET A 208 -8.24 0.91 -6.81
N LEU A 209 -8.58 -0.27 -6.29
CA LEU A 209 -9.18 -1.37 -7.06
C LEU A 209 -10.59 -1.67 -6.57
N GLY A 210 -11.57 -1.52 -7.45
CA GLY A 210 -12.94 -1.98 -7.26
C GLY A 210 -13.18 -3.27 -8.03
N TYR A 211 -14.14 -4.08 -7.59
CA TYR A 211 -14.64 -5.22 -8.34
C TYR A 211 -16.14 -5.46 -8.08
N LEU A 212 -16.77 -6.10 -9.06
CA LEU A 212 -18.16 -6.54 -9.05
C LEU A 212 -18.18 -8.06 -9.07
N ASP A 213 -18.70 -8.66 -8.02
CA ASP A 213 -18.84 -10.12 -7.87
C ASP A 213 -20.25 -10.55 -8.30
N PHE A 214 -20.33 -11.59 -9.13
CA PHE A 214 -21.57 -12.20 -9.61
C PHE A 214 -21.85 -13.51 -8.88
N PHE A 215 -23.08 -13.68 -8.38
CA PHE A 215 -23.54 -14.86 -7.65
C PHE A 215 -24.73 -15.53 -8.32
N LEU A 216 -24.80 -16.85 -8.24
CA LEU A 216 -25.93 -17.64 -8.74
C LEU A 216 -27.09 -17.59 -7.76
N GLY A 217 -28.28 -17.30 -8.29
CA GLY A 217 -29.52 -17.32 -7.50
C GLY A 217 -30.04 -18.72 -7.17
N GLY A 218 -29.37 -19.80 -7.61
CA GLY A 218 -29.77 -21.19 -7.31
C GLY A 218 -30.91 -21.77 -8.15
N ASP A 219 -31.61 -20.95 -8.95
CA ASP A 219 -32.59 -21.43 -9.96
C ASP A 219 -31.88 -22.01 -11.20
N GLU A 220 -30.65 -21.57 -11.46
CA GLU A 220 -29.84 -21.92 -12.62
C GLU A 220 -29.00 -23.20 -12.36
N LYS A 221 -29.60 -24.27 -11.81
CA LYS A 221 -28.89 -25.53 -11.49
C LYS A 221 -28.45 -26.28 -12.75
N ARG A 222 -27.41 -25.80 -13.42
CA ARG A 222 -26.66 -26.52 -14.45
C ARG A 222 -25.47 -27.24 -13.80
N PRO A 223 -25.12 -28.46 -14.23
CA PRO A 223 -23.98 -29.18 -13.67
C PRO A 223 -22.63 -28.46 -13.90
N ASP A 224 -22.57 -27.52 -14.84
CA ASP A 224 -21.37 -26.76 -15.22
C ASP A 224 -21.19 -25.45 -14.42
N LEU A 225 -22.19 -25.02 -13.65
CA LEU A 225 -22.16 -23.78 -12.86
C LEU A 225 -22.41 -24.07 -11.37
N PRO A 226 -21.65 -23.47 -10.43
CA PRO A 226 -20.52 -22.57 -10.64
C PRO A 226 -19.29 -23.29 -11.25
N PRO A 227 -18.48 -22.61 -12.08
CA PRO A 227 -17.33 -23.24 -12.71
C PRO A 227 -16.32 -23.67 -11.64
N ARG A 228 -15.82 -24.91 -11.78
CA ARG A 228 -14.76 -25.44 -10.90
C ARG A 228 -13.49 -24.61 -11.05
N LEU A 229 -12.62 -24.60 -10.04
CA LEU A 229 -11.38 -23.82 -10.06
C LEU A 229 -10.54 -24.07 -11.33
N ARG A 230 -10.43 -25.32 -11.80
CA ARG A 230 -9.71 -25.65 -13.06
C ARG A 230 -10.29 -24.96 -14.30
N GLN A 231 -11.62 -24.84 -14.39
CA GLN A 231 -12.29 -24.20 -15.52
C GLN A 231 -12.12 -22.67 -15.50
N ARG A 232 -11.71 -22.11 -14.35
CA ARG A 232 -11.41 -20.68 -14.19
C ARG A 232 -9.97 -20.34 -14.57
N PHE A 233 -9.10 -21.32 -14.80
CA PHE A 233 -7.74 -21.05 -15.25
C PHE A 233 -7.72 -20.71 -16.74
N PRO A 234 -6.90 -19.73 -17.17
CA PRO A 234 -6.05 -18.89 -16.33
C PRO A 234 -6.85 -17.80 -15.60
N MET A 235 -6.54 -17.58 -14.31
CA MET A 235 -7.20 -16.57 -13.46
C MET A 235 -6.26 -15.40 -13.20
N SER A 236 -6.74 -14.17 -13.44
CA SER A 236 -6.02 -12.93 -13.13
C SER A 236 -6.41 -12.40 -11.75
N LEU A 237 -5.44 -12.23 -10.86
CA LEU A 237 -5.61 -11.60 -9.55
C LEU A 237 -4.91 -10.24 -9.55
N ILE A 238 -5.68 -9.16 -9.59
CA ILE A 238 -5.14 -7.81 -9.71
C ILE A 238 -4.71 -7.26 -8.34
N PHE A 239 -3.57 -6.57 -8.29
CA PHE A 239 -3.12 -5.86 -7.10
C PHE A 239 -3.90 -4.55 -6.93
N GLY A 240 -4.31 -4.29 -5.69
CA GLY A 240 -4.64 -2.95 -5.23
C GLY A 240 -3.37 -2.11 -5.08
N GLY A 241 -3.56 -0.81 -4.88
CA GLY A 241 -2.49 0.16 -4.76
C GLY A 241 -1.88 0.58 -6.09
N ASP A 242 -1.14 1.68 -6.04
CA ASP A 242 -0.37 2.22 -7.15
C ASP A 242 1.13 2.12 -6.90
N GLY A 243 1.57 1.55 -5.76
CA GLY A 243 2.99 1.53 -5.39
C GLY A 243 3.51 2.88 -4.87
N SER A 244 2.61 3.82 -4.56
CA SER A 244 2.98 5.01 -3.79
C SER A 244 3.22 4.65 -2.33
N TYR A 245 3.83 5.56 -1.57
CA TYR A 245 4.06 5.36 -0.14
C TYR A 245 2.75 5.11 0.63
N MET A 246 1.69 5.84 0.30
CA MET A 246 0.39 5.75 0.98
C MET A 246 -0.38 4.50 0.61
N THR A 247 -0.27 4.05 -0.64
CA THR A 247 -0.99 2.91 -1.19
C THR A 247 -0.02 1.96 -1.91
N PRO A 248 0.80 1.21 -1.15
CA PRO A 248 1.68 0.20 -1.73
C PRO A 248 0.86 -0.87 -2.45
N PHE A 249 1.52 -1.61 -3.34
CA PHE A 249 0.86 -2.74 -3.99
C PHE A 249 0.44 -3.79 -2.95
N LEU A 250 -0.78 -4.28 -3.09
CA LEU A 250 -1.38 -5.24 -2.17
C LEU A 250 -2.29 -6.22 -2.92
N LEU A 251 -2.11 -7.51 -2.69
CA LEU A 251 -3.09 -8.52 -3.04
C LEU A 251 -4.11 -8.65 -1.91
N ASN A 252 -5.36 -8.26 -2.19
CA ASN A 252 -6.46 -8.41 -1.24
C ASN A 252 -7.03 -9.84 -1.30
N SER A 253 -6.98 -10.57 -0.18
CA SER A 253 -7.58 -11.91 -0.06
C SER A 253 -8.92 -11.82 0.66
N ASP A 254 -10.00 -11.81 -0.11
CA ASP A 254 -11.35 -11.91 0.43
C ASP A 254 -11.72 -13.35 0.78
N SER A 255 -12.78 -13.52 1.57
CA SER A 255 -13.38 -14.83 1.86
C SER A 255 -13.73 -15.61 0.58
N VAL A 256 -14.21 -14.92 -0.47
CA VAL A 256 -14.51 -15.51 -1.78
C VAL A 256 -13.25 -16.07 -2.42
N LEU A 257 -12.14 -15.32 -2.44
CA LEU A 257 -10.90 -15.81 -3.05
C LEU A 257 -10.30 -16.97 -2.25
N THR A 258 -10.28 -16.86 -0.92
CA THR A 258 -9.79 -17.93 -0.05
C THR A 258 -10.59 -19.21 -0.24
N SER A 259 -11.93 -19.11 -0.25
CA SER A 259 -12.82 -20.27 -0.44
C SER A 259 -12.73 -20.89 -1.83
N LEU A 260 -12.53 -20.07 -2.88
CA LEU A 260 -12.27 -20.56 -4.23
C LEU A 260 -10.95 -21.34 -4.31
N MET A 261 -9.90 -20.86 -3.64
CA MET A 261 -8.60 -21.53 -3.61
C MET A 261 -8.63 -22.81 -2.76
N SER A 262 -9.46 -22.85 -1.71
CA SER A 262 -9.65 -24.02 -0.86
C SER A 262 -10.69 -25.01 -1.39
N GLN A 263 -11.34 -24.74 -2.52
CA GLN A 263 -12.40 -25.60 -3.04
C GLN A 263 -11.82 -26.96 -3.44
N GLU A 264 -12.39 -28.05 -2.89
CA GLU A 264 -11.89 -29.40 -3.12
C GLU A 264 -11.87 -29.74 -4.61
N LEU A 265 -10.67 -30.07 -5.06
CA LEU A 265 -10.40 -30.46 -6.42
C LEU A 265 -10.39 -31.98 -6.44
N THR A 266 -11.29 -32.57 -7.24
CA THR A 266 -11.56 -34.02 -7.43
C THR A 266 -10.39 -34.98 -7.10
N PRO A 267 -10.67 -36.17 -6.55
CA PRO A 267 -9.81 -36.89 -5.60
C PRO A 267 -8.51 -37.53 -6.15
N TYR A 268 -8.07 -37.24 -7.38
CA TYR A 268 -7.01 -38.04 -8.00
C TYR A 268 -5.79 -37.31 -8.57
N LEU A 269 -5.73 -35.97 -8.70
CA LEU A 269 -4.51 -35.37 -9.30
C LEU A 269 -4.09 -33.96 -8.81
N LEU A 270 -4.88 -33.25 -8.02
CA LEU A 270 -4.46 -31.98 -7.43
C LEU A 270 -5.06 -31.88 -6.02
N GLN A 271 -4.22 -31.75 -5.00
CA GLN A 271 -4.68 -31.53 -3.63
C GLN A 271 -5.14 -30.06 -3.51
N ALA A 272 -6.26 -29.82 -2.82
CA ALA A 272 -6.75 -28.46 -2.58
C ALA A 272 -5.70 -27.67 -1.79
N VAL A 273 -5.46 -26.41 -2.16
CA VAL A 273 -4.53 -25.56 -1.39
C VAL A 273 -5.19 -25.24 -0.05
N PRO A 274 -4.62 -25.70 1.08
CA PRO A 274 -5.18 -25.38 2.39
C PRO A 274 -5.25 -23.87 2.61
N SER A 275 -6.32 -23.38 3.23
CA SER A 275 -6.54 -21.94 3.45
C SER A 275 -5.37 -21.26 4.16
N TRP A 276 -4.68 -21.98 5.06
CA TRP A 276 -3.51 -21.46 5.76
C TRP A 276 -2.30 -21.25 4.83
N ILE A 277 -2.06 -22.14 3.86
CA ILE A 277 -1.00 -21.97 2.83
C ILE A 277 -1.32 -20.75 1.97
N TRP A 278 -2.57 -20.58 1.56
CA TRP A 278 -2.99 -19.41 0.78
C TRP A 278 -2.82 -18.11 1.57
N HIS A 279 -3.27 -18.06 2.83
CA HIS A 279 -3.11 -16.88 3.68
C HIS A 279 -1.64 -16.56 3.94
N ARG A 280 -0.81 -17.57 4.16
CA ARG A 280 0.64 -17.41 4.34
C ARG A 280 1.30 -16.85 3.08
N LEU A 281 0.96 -17.40 1.91
CA LEU A 281 1.45 -16.92 0.62
C LEU A 281 1.08 -15.46 0.38
N VAL A 282 -0.18 -15.09 0.62
CA VAL A 282 -0.65 -13.71 0.47
C VAL A 282 0.09 -12.78 1.42
N ALA A 283 0.32 -13.18 2.68
CA ALA A 283 1.09 -12.39 3.64
C ALA A 283 2.55 -12.20 3.17
N GLY A 284 3.20 -13.28 2.72
CA GLY A 284 4.52 -13.29 2.07
C GLY A 284 4.62 -12.30 0.91
N LEU A 285 3.71 -12.44 -0.04
CA LEU A 285 3.65 -11.61 -1.23
C LEU A 285 3.42 -10.14 -0.87
N ASN A 286 2.46 -9.85 0.02
CA ASN A 286 2.15 -8.48 0.43
C ASN A 286 3.33 -7.81 1.15
N ALA A 287 4.14 -8.57 1.90
CA ALA A 287 5.35 -8.05 2.52
C ALA A 287 6.43 -7.68 1.47
N GLN A 288 6.53 -8.43 0.37
CA GLN A 288 7.44 -8.10 -0.74
C GLN A 288 6.90 -6.95 -1.60
N LEU A 289 5.61 -6.98 -1.96
CA LEU A 289 4.93 -5.92 -2.72
C LEU A 289 4.97 -4.58 -2.01
N ARG A 290 4.95 -4.58 -0.67
CA ARG A 290 5.12 -3.37 0.13
C ARG A 290 6.42 -2.61 -0.19
N LEU A 291 7.50 -3.30 -0.56
CA LEU A 291 8.80 -2.69 -0.88
C LEU A 291 8.88 -2.16 -2.33
N VAL A 292 7.89 -2.51 -3.16
CA VAL A 292 7.78 -2.03 -4.53
C VAL A 292 7.30 -0.59 -4.53
N HIS A 293 8.06 0.30 -5.16
CA HIS A 293 7.71 1.72 -5.24
C HIS A 293 7.68 2.23 -6.67
N CYS A 294 6.71 3.09 -6.96
CA CYS A 294 6.63 3.80 -8.23
C CYS A 294 7.87 4.66 -8.49
N GLY A 295 8.31 4.71 -9.74
CA GLY A 295 9.50 5.44 -10.17
C GLY A 295 10.79 4.62 -10.23
N ASN A 296 10.85 3.43 -9.60
CA ASN A 296 11.89 2.42 -9.84
C ASN A 296 11.32 0.98 -9.92
N LEU A 297 10.17 0.81 -10.56
CA LEU A 297 9.46 -0.48 -10.65
C LEU A 297 10.37 -1.61 -11.18
N LYS A 298 11.28 -1.28 -12.12
CA LYS A 298 12.23 -2.21 -12.72
C LYS A 298 13.18 -2.86 -11.72
N VAL A 299 13.58 -2.14 -10.67
CA VAL A 299 14.53 -2.69 -9.69
C VAL A 299 13.76 -3.39 -8.58
N THR A 300 12.61 -2.84 -8.19
CA THR A 300 11.88 -3.34 -7.02
C THR A 300 10.98 -4.53 -7.28
N PHE A 301 10.52 -4.76 -8.51
CA PHE A 301 9.77 -5.98 -8.84
C PHE A 301 10.67 -7.22 -8.99
N LEU A 302 11.97 -7.04 -9.26
CA LEU A 302 12.89 -8.18 -9.42
C LEU A 302 12.95 -9.06 -8.14
N PRO A 303 13.08 -8.51 -6.92
CA PRO A 303 12.93 -9.29 -5.69
C PRO A 303 11.61 -10.05 -5.57
N VAL A 304 10.50 -9.48 -6.07
CA VAL A 304 9.17 -10.13 -6.02
C VAL A 304 9.14 -11.34 -6.96
N ILE A 305 9.66 -11.20 -8.18
CA ILE A 305 9.77 -12.30 -9.15
C ILE A 305 10.64 -13.43 -8.57
N ASN A 306 11.82 -13.09 -8.05
CA ASN A 306 12.70 -14.07 -7.43
C ASN A 306 12.04 -14.77 -6.23
N TRP A 307 11.29 -14.04 -5.41
CA TRP A 307 10.55 -14.62 -4.28
C TRP A 307 9.44 -15.57 -4.75
N LEU A 308 8.70 -15.20 -5.81
CA LEU A 308 7.69 -16.07 -6.41
C LEU A 308 8.31 -17.38 -6.93
N GLU A 309 9.47 -17.31 -7.58
CA GLU A 309 10.17 -18.49 -8.11
C GLU A 309 10.78 -19.39 -7.02
N THR A 310 11.28 -18.80 -5.92
CA THR A 310 12.00 -19.55 -4.87
C THR A 310 11.11 -20.03 -3.73
N HIS A 311 10.06 -19.28 -3.36
CA HIS A 311 9.21 -19.57 -2.21
C HIS A 311 7.81 -20.03 -2.62
N ALA A 312 7.14 -19.29 -3.51
CA ALA A 312 5.73 -19.54 -3.84
C ALA A 312 5.53 -20.71 -4.81
N ASN A 313 6.17 -20.66 -5.98
CA ASN A 313 5.98 -21.62 -7.05
C ASN A 313 6.37 -23.07 -6.68
N PRO A 314 7.45 -23.34 -5.92
CA PRO A 314 7.76 -24.71 -5.51
C PRO A 314 6.66 -25.34 -4.65
N SER A 315 6.11 -24.59 -3.69
CA SER A 315 5.04 -25.07 -2.80
C SER A 315 3.67 -25.13 -3.48
N LEU A 316 3.40 -24.26 -4.45
CA LEU A 316 2.17 -24.32 -5.24
C LEU A 316 2.21 -25.43 -6.32
N ALA A 317 3.40 -25.76 -6.82
CA ALA A 317 3.58 -26.82 -7.81
C ALA A 317 3.22 -28.20 -7.24
N GLU A 318 3.40 -28.44 -5.93
CA GLU A 318 2.89 -29.64 -5.25
C GLU A 318 1.36 -29.79 -5.39
N ASN A 319 0.66 -28.66 -5.45
CA ASN A 319 -0.77 -28.58 -5.67
C ASN A 319 -1.12 -28.37 -7.16
N GLY A 320 -0.18 -28.56 -8.09
CA GLY A 320 -0.40 -28.42 -9.53
C GLY A 320 -0.78 -27.00 -10.00
N ILE A 321 -0.47 -25.97 -9.21
CA ILE A 321 -0.76 -24.57 -9.53
C ILE A 321 0.57 -23.81 -9.71
N ARG A 322 0.62 -22.92 -10.68
CA ARG A 322 1.72 -21.98 -10.87
C ARG A 322 1.22 -20.55 -10.91
N VAL A 323 2.05 -19.64 -10.40
CA VAL A 323 1.74 -18.23 -10.26
C VAL A 323 2.88 -17.41 -10.83
N ASP A 324 2.57 -16.57 -11.81
CA ASP A 324 3.53 -15.64 -12.38
C ASP A 324 3.05 -14.19 -12.22
N LEU A 325 3.99 -13.26 -12.07
CA LEU A 325 3.70 -11.84 -12.05
C LEU A 325 3.30 -11.38 -13.47
N ALA A 326 2.24 -10.60 -13.59
CA ALA A 326 1.76 -10.11 -14.87
C ALA A 326 1.36 -8.62 -14.80
N TRP A 327 1.36 -7.97 -15.96
CA TRP A 327 0.77 -6.66 -16.14
C TRP A 327 -0.44 -6.78 -17.09
N PHE A 328 -1.47 -5.99 -16.81
CA PHE A 328 -2.73 -5.95 -17.53
C PHE A 328 -2.93 -4.53 -18.03
N GLN A 329 -3.14 -4.37 -19.34
CA GLN A 329 -3.48 -3.08 -19.92
C GLN A 329 -4.94 -2.78 -19.58
N ALA A 330 -5.14 -1.88 -18.62
CA ALA A 330 -6.48 -1.57 -18.15
C ALA A 330 -7.15 -0.49 -18.99
N THR A 331 -6.40 0.49 -19.50
CA THR A 331 -6.99 1.63 -20.22
C THR A 331 -6.16 2.09 -21.42
N ALA A 332 -6.84 2.72 -22.39
CA ALA A 332 -6.24 3.27 -23.60
C ALA A 332 -5.26 4.43 -23.33
N LEU A 333 -5.35 5.07 -22.15
CA LEU A 333 -4.47 6.16 -21.70
C LEU A 333 -3.10 5.67 -21.20
N GLY A 334 -2.86 4.35 -21.25
CA GLY A 334 -1.59 3.73 -20.91
C GLY A 334 -1.39 3.51 -19.41
N TYR A 335 -2.47 3.38 -18.64
CA TYR A 335 -2.41 2.87 -17.27
C TYR A 335 -2.30 1.33 -17.29
N CYS A 336 -1.28 0.82 -16.60
CA CYS A 336 -1.04 -0.60 -16.45
C CYS A 336 -1.42 -1.02 -15.03
N GLN A 337 -2.27 -2.03 -14.92
CA GLN A 337 -2.54 -2.72 -13.66
C GLN A 337 -1.54 -3.88 -13.51
N PHE A 338 -1.06 -4.11 -12.30
CA PHE A 338 -0.20 -5.25 -12.00
C PHE A 338 -0.98 -6.30 -11.21
N GLY A 339 -0.60 -7.56 -11.34
CA GLY A 339 -1.25 -8.64 -10.63
C GLY A 339 -0.55 -9.97 -10.83
N LEU A 340 -1.20 -11.03 -10.38
CA LEU A 340 -0.77 -12.40 -10.58
C LEU A 340 -1.62 -13.10 -11.64
N LEU A 341 -0.95 -13.91 -12.45
CA LEU A 341 -1.56 -14.87 -13.33
C LEU A 341 -1.45 -16.26 -12.71
N VAL A 342 -2.59 -16.86 -12.36
CA VAL A 342 -2.68 -18.19 -11.78
C VAL A 342 -3.13 -19.18 -12.84
N TYR A 343 -2.39 -20.25 -13.05
CA TYR A 343 -2.73 -21.30 -14.01
C TYR A 343 -2.34 -22.69 -13.50
N ALA A 344 -3.00 -23.72 -14.02
CA ALA A 344 -2.69 -25.10 -13.69
C ALA A 344 -1.43 -25.56 -14.44
N VAL A 345 -0.57 -26.28 -13.74
CA VAL A 345 0.56 -27.00 -14.34
C VAL A 345 0.00 -28.31 -14.90
N GLU A 346 -0.19 -28.39 -16.23
CA GLU A 346 -0.39 -29.68 -16.88
C GLU A 346 0.91 -30.47 -16.73
N GLY A 347 0.92 -31.50 -15.88
CA GLY A 347 1.97 -32.50 -15.92
C GLY A 347 1.95 -33.18 -17.29
N ASP A 348 3.12 -33.55 -17.81
CA ASP A 348 3.30 -34.41 -18.99
C ASP A 348 2.64 -35.78 -18.78
N ALA A 349 1.32 -35.83 -18.69
CA ALA A 349 0.53 -37.04 -18.74
C ALA A 349 0.27 -37.32 -20.21
N ALA A 350 1.25 -37.96 -20.86
CA ALA A 350 1.01 -38.72 -22.06
C ALA A 350 -0.23 -39.59 -21.83
N LEU A 351 -1.24 -39.38 -22.66
CA LEU A 351 -2.46 -40.19 -22.77
C LEU A 351 -2.09 -41.67 -22.73
N THR A 352 -2.29 -42.31 -21.57
CA THR A 352 -2.34 -43.76 -21.48
C THR A 352 -3.81 -44.11 -21.35
N GLU A 353 -4.51 -44.08 -22.49
CA GLU A 353 -5.75 -44.83 -22.65
C GLU A 353 -5.43 -46.32 -22.43
N PRO A 354 -6.19 -47.07 -21.61
CA PRO A 354 -5.98 -48.49 -21.44
C PRO A 354 -6.65 -49.22 -22.60
N ASP A 355 -6.02 -49.26 -23.77
CA ASP A 355 -6.53 -50.09 -24.86
C ASP A 355 -5.92 -51.50 -24.77
N GLY A 356 -6.80 -52.47 -24.53
CA GLY A 356 -6.45 -53.87 -24.39
C GLY A 356 -6.31 -54.55 -25.74
N SER A 357 -5.09 -54.93 -26.12
CA SER A 357 -4.82 -56.20 -26.84
C SER A 357 -3.31 -56.50 -26.90
N PRO A 358 -2.89 -57.79 -26.87
CA PRO A 358 -1.48 -58.15 -26.80
C PRO A 358 -0.91 -58.37 -28.20
N ARG A 359 0.08 -57.58 -28.63
CA ARG A 359 0.91 -57.93 -29.80
C ARG A 359 2.38 -57.55 -29.63
N ILE A 360 3.15 -58.59 -29.34
CA ILE A 360 4.48 -58.97 -29.85
C ILE A 360 5.50 -57.84 -30.05
N LYS A 361 6.57 -57.94 -29.26
CA LYS A 361 7.85 -57.23 -29.35
C LYS A 361 8.44 -57.31 -30.77
N THR A 362 8.90 -56.19 -31.31
CA THR A 362 10.06 -56.17 -32.22
C THR A 362 10.85 -54.91 -31.94
N GLU A 363 12.09 -55.09 -31.51
CA GLU A 363 13.09 -54.05 -31.29
C GLU A 363 13.48 -53.40 -32.62
N GLN A 364 13.43 -52.07 -32.69
CA GLN A 364 14.26 -51.30 -33.62
C GLN A 364 14.48 -49.90 -33.03
N GLN A 365 15.69 -49.67 -32.53
CA GLN A 365 16.20 -48.35 -32.14
C GLN A 365 16.46 -47.50 -33.39
N THR A 366 15.93 -46.27 -33.44
CA THR A 366 16.41 -45.17 -34.31
C THR A 366 16.02 -43.79 -33.72
N PRO A 367 16.74 -42.70 -34.09
CA PRO A 367 16.85 -41.49 -33.30
C PRO A 367 15.75 -40.47 -33.64
N THR A 368 14.64 -40.50 -32.91
CA THR A 368 13.49 -39.58 -33.12
C THR A 368 13.00 -38.95 -31.81
N GLN A 369 13.89 -38.73 -30.84
CA GLN A 369 13.54 -38.05 -29.59
C GLN A 369 13.65 -36.51 -29.69
N ASN A 370 14.51 -35.97 -30.56
CA ASN A 370 14.73 -34.51 -30.62
C ASN A 370 13.63 -33.75 -31.40
N MET A 371 13.03 -34.34 -32.44
CA MET A 371 11.93 -33.70 -33.19
C MET A 371 10.60 -33.70 -32.42
N LEU A 372 10.36 -34.71 -31.57
CA LEU A 372 9.13 -34.79 -30.78
C LEU A 372 9.13 -33.74 -29.65
N VAL A 373 10.29 -33.53 -29.01
CA VAL A 373 10.49 -32.50 -27.98
C VAL A 373 10.35 -31.09 -28.58
N GLU A 374 10.91 -30.83 -29.77
CA GLU A 374 10.71 -29.53 -30.45
C GLU A 374 9.25 -29.28 -30.84
N THR A 375 8.52 -30.32 -31.27
CA THR A 375 7.11 -30.20 -31.65
C THR A 375 6.23 -29.98 -30.40
N GLN A 376 6.50 -30.67 -29.29
CA GLN A 376 5.82 -30.48 -28.01
C GLN A 376 6.14 -29.11 -27.37
N LEU A 377 7.40 -28.66 -27.44
CA LEU A 377 7.82 -27.32 -26.99
C LEU A 377 7.16 -26.22 -27.85
N SER A 378 7.00 -26.46 -29.16
CA SER A 378 6.29 -25.54 -30.06
C SER A 378 4.78 -25.49 -29.77
N GLN A 379 4.15 -26.62 -29.46
CA GLN A 379 2.73 -26.70 -29.10
C GLN A 379 2.45 -26.09 -27.71
N SER A 380 3.33 -26.28 -26.73
CA SER A 380 3.30 -25.60 -25.44
C SER A 380 3.44 -24.08 -25.63
N ARG A 381 4.40 -23.61 -26.44
CA ARG A 381 4.55 -22.18 -26.75
C ARG A 381 3.34 -21.58 -27.48
N ILE A 382 2.69 -22.35 -28.36
CA ILE A 382 1.48 -21.93 -29.09
C ILE A 382 0.28 -21.88 -28.14
N LYS A 383 0.12 -22.86 -27.23
CA LYS A 383 -0.91 -22.83 -26.17
C LYS A 383 -0.66 -21.68 -25.19
N ASP A 384 0.58 -21.44 -24.78
CA ASP A 384 0.94 -20.29 -23.94
C ASP A 384 0.71 -18.95 -24.66
N ALA A 385 0.90 -18.89 -25.98
CA ALA A 385 0.59 -17.73 -26.80
C ALA A 385 -0.94 -17.53 -26.97
N LEU A 386 -1.71 -18.63 -27.03
CA LEU A 386 -3.18 -18.60 -27.10
C LEU A 386 -3.80 -18.23 -25.74
N MET A 387 -3.25 -18.74 -24.65
CA MET A 387 -3.61 -18.38 -23.27
C MET A 387 -3.26 -16.91 -22.97
N ARG A 388 -2.12 -16.42 -23.48
CA ARG A 388 -1.75 -14.99 -23.47
C ARG A 388 -2.66 -14.11 -24.32
N ARG A 389 -3.34 -14.65 -25.34
CA ARG A 389 -4.31 -13.89 -26.16
C ARG A 389 -5.64 -13.62 -25.45
N ARG A 390 -6.02 -14.42 -24.44
CA ARG A 390 -7.27 -14.24 -23.68
C ARG A 390 -7.18 -13.11 -22.65
N ILE A 391 -5.98 -12.57 -22.43
CA ILE A 391 -5.69 -11.52 -21.45
C ILE A 391 -5.09 -10.35 -22.20
N THR A 392 -5.67 -9.16 -22.04
CA THR A 392 -5.10 -7.89 -22.51
C THR A 392 -3.90 -7.52 -21.65
N GLY A 393 -2.81 -8.28 -21.72
CA GLY A 393 -1.66 -8.15 -20.82
C GLY A 393 -0.48 -9.08 -21.15
N GLY A 394 0.60 -8.96 -20.38
CA GLY A 394 1.82 -9.75 -20.54
C GLY A 394 2.40 -10.23 -19.21
N VAL A 395 3.02 -11.42 -19.23
CA VAL A 395 3.76 -11.94 -18.07
C VAL A 395 5.06 -11.16 -17.90
N LEU A 396 5.33 -10.71 -16.66
CA LEU A 396 6.54 -9.99 -16.27
C LEU A 396 7.62 -10.99 -15.88
N ASP A 397 8.48 -11.31 -16.85
CA ASP A 397 9.77 -11.96 -16.60
C ASP A 397 10.86 -10.90 -16.41
N SER A 398 11.98 -11.31 -15.81
CA SER A 398 13.23 -10.55 -15.65
C SER A 398 13.65 -9.77 -16.91
N ASN A 399 13.43 -10.34 -18.10
CA ASN A 399 13.71 -9.71 -19.38
C ASN A 399 12.66 -8.65 -19.77
N SER A 400 11.37 -8.99 -19.64
CA SER A 400 10.25 -8.08 -19.92
C SER A 400 10.25 -6.87 -18.99
N LEU A 401 10.69 -7.05 -17.74
CA LEU A 401 10.78 -6.00 -16.72
C LEU A 401 11.66 -4.82 -17.16
N ARG A 402 12.72 -5.08 -17.94
CA ARG A 402 13.62 -4.02 -18.45
C ARG A 402 12.91 -3.08 -19.42
N THR A 403 11.90 -3.58 -20.12
CA THR A 403 11.11 -2.82 -21.11
C THR A 403 9.93 -2.04 -20.51
N LEU A 404 9.62 -2.24 -19.22
CA LEU A 404 8.54 -1.56 -18.53
C LEU A 404 8.77 -0.03 -18.55
N ASN A 405 7.78 0.75 -18.96
CA ASN A 405 7.87 2.21 -18.88
C ASN A 405 7.46 2.67 -17.48
N ASP A 406 8.32 3.43 -16.81
CA ASP A 406 8.08 3.92 -15.46
C ASP A 406 7.90 5.44 -15.51
N ARG A 407 6.69 5.92 -15.22
CA ARG A 407 6.42 7.37 -15.22
C ARG A 407 6.95 7.98 -13.93
N ARG A 408 7.78 9.02 -14.06
CA ARG A 408 8.30 9.77 -12.92
C ARG A 408 7.40 10.98 -12.66
N ASP A 409 6.70 10.96 -11.55
CA ASP A 409 5.81 12.05 -11.15
C ASP A 409 6.57 13.23 -10.53
N LEU A 410 5.90 14.37 -10.39
CA LEU A 410 6.44 15.59 -9.77
C LEU A 410 6.94 15.36 -8.32
N PHE A 411 6.41 14.36 -7.62
CA PHE A 411 6.78 14.00 -6.26
C PHE A 411 7.91 12.95 -6.17
N TYR A 412 8.52 12.57 -7.29
CA TYR A 412 9.66 11.64 -7.34
C TYR A 412 10.84 11.99 -6.39
N PRO A 413 11.26 13.25 -6.18
CA PRO A 413 12.33 13.52 -5.22
C PRO A 413 11.92 13.15 -3.78
N PHE A 414 10.64 13.29 -3.44
CA PHE A 414 10.14 12.90 -2.12
C PHE A 414 10.05 11.38 -1.96
N SER A 415 9.75 10.63 -3.03
CA SER A 415 9.73 9.16 -2.98
C SER A 415 11.12 8.54 -2.76
N LEU A 416 12.21 9.29 -2.99
CA LEU A 416 13.56 8.85 -2.62
C LEU A 416 13.79 8.90 -1.10
N ILE A 417 13.18 9.86 -0.42
CA ILE A 417 13.31 10.05 1.04
C ILE A 417 12.30 9.19 1.81
N LEU A 418 11.09 9.08 1.27
CA LEU A 418 9.95 8.44 1.92
C LEU A 418 9.60 7.17 1.13
N HIS A 419 9.91 6.01 1.71
CA HIS A 419 9.68 4.73 1.06
C HIS A 419 9.39 3.64 2.09
N ASN A 420 8.61 2.63 1.68
CA ASN A 420 8.31 1.50 2.55
C ASN A 420 9.54 0.59 2.72
N SER A 421 9.92 0.33 3.97
CA SER A 421 11.13 -0.43 4.34
C SER A 421 10.83 -1.69 5.17
N LYS A 422 11.77 -2.64 5.29
CA LYS A 422 11.60 -3.82 6.17
C LYS A 422 11.52 -3.42 7.67
N PRO A 423 10.85 -4.23 8.52
CA PRO A 423 10.78 -4.02 9.96
C PRO A 423 12.14 -4.28 10.64
N VAL A 424 12.41 -3.56 11.74
CA VAL A 424 13.67 -3.59 12.51
C VAL A 424 13.48 -4.29 13.88
N GLY A 425 12.23 -4.46 14.32
CA GLY A 425 11.90 -5.35 15.44
C GLY A 425 12.11 -4.82 16.86
N HIS A 426 12.36 -3.52 17.03
CA HIS A 426 12.55 -2.86 18.33
C HIS A 426 11.51 -1.75 18.54
N GLN A 427 10.23 -2.13 18.71
CA GLN A 427 9.12 -1.18 18.70
C GLN A 427 9.19 -0.11 19.79
N ASP A 428 9.62 -0.46 21.01
CA ASP A 428 9.65 0.48 22.14
C ASP A 428 10.83 1.45 22.06
N LEU A 429 12.01 0.94 21.69
CA LEU A 429 13.19 1.78 21.44
C LEU A 429 12.92 2.77 20.29
N VAL A 430 12.34 2.29 19.19
CA VAL A 430 11.97 3.15 18.05
C VAL A 430 10.94 4.21 18.47
N GLY A 431 9.94 3.83 19.28
CA GLY A 431 8.94 4.77 19.81
C GLY A 431 9.55 5.86 20.72
N LEU A 432 10.51 5.51 21.57
CA LEU A 432 11.24 6.47 22.41
C LEU A 432 12.08 7.42 21.56
N VAL A 433 12.83 6.89 20.58
CA VAL A 433 13.63 7.72 19.66
C VAL A 433 12.74 8.68 18.86
N ILE A 434 11.59 8.22 18.36
CA ILE A 434 10.62 9.09 17.68
C ILE A 434 10.11 10.20 18.61
N SER A 435 9.88 9.90 19.89
CA SER A 435 9.43 10.89 20.88
C SER A 435 10.48 11.99 21.10
N ILE A 436 11.75 11.60 21.25
CA ILE A 436 12.88 12.55 21.36
C ILE A 436 12.95 13.43 20.11
N LEU A 437 12.91 12.82 18.93
CA LEU A 437 13.05 13.56 17.67
C LEU A 437 11.87 14.49 17.43
N LEU A 438 10.65 14.09 17.79
CA LEU A 438 9.45 14.92 17.65
C LEU A 438 9.52 16.16 18.52
N LEU A 439 10.00 16.02 19.77
CA LEU A 439 10.23 17.16 20.66
C LEU A 439 11.37 18.04 20.15
N ALA A 440 12.46 17.44 19.67
CA ALA A 440 13.59 18.17 19.10
C ALA A 440 13.17 18.97 17.85
N ASP A 441 12.32 18.42 16.99
CA ASP A 441 11.78 19.12 15.81
C ASP A 441 10.93 20.31 16.23
N PHE A 442 10.03 20.13 17.21
CA PHE A 442 9.24 21.22 17.74
C PHE A 442 10.11 22.34 18.33
N SER A 443 11.13 22.00 19.13
CA SER A 443 12.06 22.98 19.68
C SER A 443 12.86 23.71 18.61
N LEU A 444 13.37 23.00 17.59
CA LEU A 444 14.10 23.62 16.49
C LEU A 444 13.19 24.50 15.62
N VAL A 445 11.95 24.11 15.39
CA VAL A 445 10.95 24.95 14.69
C VAL A 445 10.73 26.24 15.48
N LEU A 446 10.55 26.16 16.80
CA LEU A 446 10.42 27.36 17.64
C LEU A 446 11.65 28.26 17.59
N LEU A 447 12.86 27.68 17.65
CA LEU A 447 14.11 28.42 17.55
C LEU A 447 14.28 29.09 16.16
N THR A 448 13.91 28.40 15.07
CA THR A 448 13.89 29.03 13.74
C THR A 448 12.89 30.17 13.64
N PHE A 449 11.70 30.04 14.24
CA PHE A 449 10.75 31.15 14.26
C PHE A 449 11.27 32.33 15.07
N LEU A 450 11.90 32.09 16.22
CA LEU A 450 12.51 33.15 17.02
C LEU A 450 13.64 33.85 16.24
N GLN A 451 14.44 33.08 15.51
CA GLN A 451 15.49 33.61 14.63
C GLN A 451 14.89 34.46 13.49
N LEU A 452 13.88 33.97 12.78
CA LEU A 452 13.22 34.73 11.70
C LEU A 452 12.52 35.98 12.24
N TYR A 453 11.89 35.89 13.41
CA TYR A 453 11.28 37.04 14.09
C TYR A 453 12.31 38.13 14.40
N SER A 454 13.53 37.73 14.77
CA SER A 454 14.63 38.69 14.98
C SER A 454 15.08 39.40 13.71
N TYR A 455 14.85 38.80 12.52
CA TYR A 455 15.11 39.42 11.23
C TYR A 455 13.96 40.31 10.77
N SER A 456 12.74 39.76 10.69
CA SER A 456 11.56 40.46 10.22
C SER A 456 10.28 39.66 10.49
N MET A 457 9.18 40.36 10.83
CA MET A 457 7.84 39.76 10.88
C MET A 457 7.38 39.21 9.52
N VAL A 458 7.85 39.81 8.42
CA VAL A 458 7.48 39.37 7.07
C VAL A 458 8.01 37.96 6.80
N ASP A 459 9.21 37.63 7.26
CA ASP A 459 9.82 36.32 7.06
C ASP A 459 9.07 35.21 7.80
N VAL A 460 8.61 35.50 9.02
CA VAL A 460 7.76 34.59 9.80
C VAL A 460 6.45 34.32 9.07
N LEU A 461 5.79 35.38 8.57
CA LEU A 461 4.56 35.24 7.79
C LEU A 461 4.79 34.47 6.48
N LEU A 462 5.92 34.67 5.82
CA LEU A 462 6.24 34.01 4.56
C LEU A 462 6.48 32.50 4.76
N VAL A 463 7.20 32.11 5.81
CA VAL A 463 7.39 30.70 6.19
C VAL A 463 6.08 30.04 6.62
N LEU A 464 5.17 30.77 7.26
CA LEU A 464 3.84 30.28 7.58
C LEU A 464 2.99 30.16 6.30
N PHE A 465 2.79 31.21 5.52
CA PHE A 465 1.78 31.23 4.46
C PHE A 465 2.12 30.47 3.17
N ILE A 466 3.39 30.19 2.85
CA ILE A 466 3.73 29.36 1.67
C ILE A 466 3.13 27.94 1.80
N LEU A 467 3.11 27.41 3.02
CA LEU A 467 2.45 26.15 3.35
C LEU A 467 1.91 26.26 4.80
N PRO A 468 0.70 26.83 5.00
CA PRO A 468 0.19 27.30 6.31
C PRO A 468 0.12 26.23 7.40
N LEU A 469 0.07 24.96 7.01
CA LEU A 469 0.05 23.82 7.93
C LEU A 469 1.34 23.01 7.89
N GLY A 470 2.24 23.27 6.93
CA GLY A 470 3.40 22.43 6.67
C GLY A 470 4.32 22.32 7.88
N ILE A 471 4.75 23.44 8.45
CA ILE A 471 5.74 23.44 9.54
C ILE A 471 5.16 23.17 10.95
N LEU A 472 3.87 23.47 11.17
CA LEU A 472 3.24 23.35 12.49
C LEU A 472 2.51 22.02 12.73
N SER A 473 1.96 21.40 11.68
CA SER A 473 1.20 20.15 11.80
C SER A 473 1.99 18.86 12.05
N PRO A 474 3.31 18.74 11.73
CA PRO A 474 4.06 17.50 11.99
C PRO A 474 4.05 17.09 13.46
N PHE A 475 4.21 18.06 14.38
CA PHE A 475 4.20 17.80 15.82
C PHE A 475 2.89 17.19 16.33
N PRO A 476 1.70 17.82 16.15
CA PRO A 476 0.45 17.22 16.60
C PRO A 476 0.11 15.93 15.85
N ALA A 477 0.46 15.82 14.56
CA ALA A 477 0.27 14.58 13.80
C ALA A 477 1.12 13.43 14.37
N GLY A 478 2.38 13.70 14.72
CA GLY A 478 3.28 12.69 15.28
C GLY A 478 2.90 12.27 16.70
N ILE A 479 2.41 13.19 17.55
CA ILE A 479 1.84 12.84 18.86
C ILE A 479 0.62 11.94 18.67
N ASN A 480 -0.32 12.31 17.79
CA ASN A 480 -1.51 11.50 17.53
C ASN A 480 -1.14 10.11 16.99
N ALA A 481 -0.11 10.00 16.14
CA ALA A 481 0.39 8.72 15.68
C ALA A 481 0.99 7.88 16.83
N LEU A 482 1.79 8.49 17.71
CA LEU A 482 2.45 7.81 18.83
C LEU A 482 1.48 7.24 19.86
N PHE A 483 0.36 7.93 20.13
CA PHE A 483 -0.66 7.55 21.10
C PHE A 483 -1.85 6.79 20.50
N SER A 484 -1.85 6.54 19.19
CA SER A 484 -2.95 5.82 18.56
C SER A 484 -2.91 4.32 18.83
N HIS A 485 -4.08 3.73 19.11
CA HIS A 485 -4.25 2.32 19.40
C HIS A 485 -4.53 1.49 18.14
N GLY A 486 -3.99 0.27 18.13
CA GLY A 486 -4.21 -0.74 17.11
C GLY A 486 -3.29 -0.60 15.88
N PRO A 487 -2.64 -1.68 15.42
CA PRO A 487 -1.57 -1.64 14.42
C PRO A 487 -1.97 -0.97 13.10
N ARG A 488 -3.21 -1.18 12.63
CA ARG A 488 -3.70 -0.61 11.37
C ARG A 488 -3.97 0.89 11.45
N ARG A 489 -4.57 1.35 12.56
CA ARG A 489 -4.92 2.76 12.75
C ARG A 489 -3.66 3.58 13.03
N SER A 490 -2.74 3.03 13.83
CA SER A 490 -1.47 3.68 14.14
C SER A 490 -0.55 3.75 12.94
N ALA A 491 -0.45 2.69 12.13
CA ALA A 491 0.31 2.73 10.89
C ALA A 491 -0.23 3.80 9.93
N GLY A 492 -1.56 3.89 9.77
CA GLY A 492 -2.19 4.91 8.93
C GLY A 492 -1.88 6.35 9.39
N LEU A 493 -1.98 6.62 10.70
CA LEU A 493 -1.66 7.93 11.26
C LEU A 493 -0.17 8.26 11.20
N ALA A 494 0.70 7.27 11.40
CA ALA A 494 2.15 7.42 11.27
C ALA A 494 2.57 7.74 9.82
N ARG A 495 1.92 7.13 8.81
CA ARG A 495 2.11 7.50 7.40
C ARG A 495 1.71 8.95 7.13
N VAL A 496 0.57 9.41 7.68
CA VAL A 496 0.13 10.81 7.57
C VAL A 496 1.12 11.76 8.24
N TYR A 497 1.66 11.40 9.41
CA TYR A 497 2.73 12.15 10.06
C TYR A 497 3.98 12.25 9.19
N ALA A 498 4.44 11.13 8.60
CA ALA A 498 5.59 11.13 7.70
C ALA A 498 5.40 12.08 6.51
N LEU A 499 4.17 12.14 5.98
CA LEU A 499 3.84 13.02 4.87
C LEU A 499 3.85 14.49 5.27
N TRP A 500 3.26 14.84 6.41
CA TRP A 500 3.38 16.20 6.96
C TRP A 500 4.83 16.59 7.18
N ASN A 501 5.63 15.70 7.76
CA ASN A 501 7.06 15.93 7.98
C ASN A 501 7.80 16.22 6.66
N ILE A 502 7.60 15.43 5.61
CA ILE A 502 8.22 15.69 4.31
C ILE A 502 7.72 16.98 3.68
N THR A 503 6.41 17.26 3.70
CA THR A 503 5.88 18.52 3.15
C THR A 503 6.44 19.75 3.85
N SER A 504 6.76 19.64 5.14
CA SER A 504 7.35 20.72 5.92
C SER A 504 8.76 21.12 5.47
N LEU A 505 9.46 20.28 4.69
CA LEU A 505 10.76 20.62 4.11
C LEU A 505 10.68 21.85 3.19
N VAL A 506 9.54 22.08 2.53
CA VAL A 506 9.32 23.29 1.72
C VAL A 506 9.45 24.53 2.58
N ASN A 507 8.81 24.56 3.75
CA ASN A 507 8.90 25.68 4.70
C ASN A 507 10.32 25.84 5.25
N VAL A 508 11.06 24.75 5.46
CA VAL A 508 12.46 24.81 5.89
C VAL A 508 13.36 25.42 4.81
N VAL A 509 13.16 25.07 3.53
CA VAL A 509 13.87 25.69 2.39
C VAL A 509 13.56 27.19 2.32
N VAL A 510 12.29 27.57 2.52
CA VAL A 510 11.89 28.97 2.57
C VAL A 510 12.61 29.71 3.71
N ALA A 511 12.64 29.14 4.92
CA ALA A 511 13.34 29.73 6.05
C ALA A 511 14.84 29.90 5.76
N PHE A 512 15.45 28.93 5.07
CA PHE A 512 16.84 29.01 4.60
C PHE A 512 17.04 30.16 3.61
N ILE A 513 16.13 30.35 2.65
CA ILE A 513 16.17 31.46 1.68
C ILE A 513 16.02 32.81 2.39
N CYS A 514 15.09 32.95 3.34
CA CYS A 514 14.94 34.18 4.13
C CYS A 514 16.24 34.53 4.87
N GLY A 515 16.83 33.55 5.57
CA GLY A 515 18.11 33.72 6.24
C GLY A 515 19.23 34.13 5.29
N PHE A 516 19.30 33.52 4.10
CA PHE A 516 20.30 33.86 3.08
C PHE A 516 20.13 35.28 2.52
N VAL A 517 18.89 35.70 2.24
CA VAL A 517 18.58 37.04 1.74
C VAL A 517 18.97 38.10 2.77
N HIS A 518 18.62 37.88 4.05
CA HIS A 518 19.01 38.75 5.14
C HIS A 518 20.53 38.83 5.32
N TYR A 519 21.22 37.69 5.30
CA TYR A 519 22.69 37.65 5.35
C TYR A 519 23.33 38.47 4.21
N LYS A 520 22.85 38.32 2.98
CA LYS A 520 23.33 39.08 1.82
C LYS A 520 22.98 40.56 1.90
N SER A 521 21.87 40.92 2.55
CA SER A 521 21.49 42.32 2.76
C SER A 521 22.40 42.98 3.80
N SER A 522 22.65 42.33 4.93
CA SER A 522 23.51 42.84 6.00
C SER A 522 24.96 43.06 5.57
N THR A 523 25.50 42.17 4.73
CA THR A 523 26.86 42.30 4.17
C THR A 523 27.01 43.49 3.21
N LYS A 524 25.92 43.95 2.57
CA LYS A 524 25.95 45.16 1.72
C LYS A 524 25.94 46.46 2.52
N THR A 525 25.34 46.45 3.72
CA THR A 525 25.25 47.63 4.59
C THR A 525 26.57 47.92 5.35
N HIS A 526 27.46 46.93 5.46
CA HIS A 526 28.77 47.06 6.11
C HIS A 526 29.93 46.75 5.14
N PRO A 527 30.34 47.70 4.27
CA PRO A 527 31.38 47.46 3.27
C PRO A 527 32.82 47.44 3.83
N SER A 528 33.04 47.46 5.15
CA SER A 528 34.37 47.74 5.74
C SER A 528 35.04 46.59 6.50
N VAL A 529 34.70 45.32 6.25
CA VAL A 529 35.44 44.20 6.87
C VAL A 529 35.83 43.17 5.80
N GLN A 530 37.11 42.80 5.84
CA GLN A 530 37.83 41.98 4.86
C GLN A 530 37.12 40.66 4.52
N PRO A 531 37.28 40.11 3.30
CA PRO A 531 36.46 38.99 2.84
C PRO A 531 36.75 37.64 3.48
N TRP A 532 37.82 37.48 4.27
CA TRP A 532 38.45 36.17 4.50
C TRP A 532 38.87 35.90 5.95
N ASN A 533 38.00 36.22 6.91
CA ASN A 533 38.07 35.61 8.24
C ASN A 533 36.75 34.87 8.50
N LEU A 534 36.84 33.53 8.52
CA LEU A 534 35.82 32.62 9.06
C LEU A 534 35.76 32.81 10.59
N GLY A 535 35.35 34.00 11.02
CA GLY A 535 35.09 34.33 12.41
C GLY A 535 33.73 33.77 12.82
N THR A 536 33.75 32.90 13.82
CA THR A 536 32.65 32.06 14.32
C THR A 536 31.40 32.79 14.83
N ASP A 537 31.36 34.13 14.80
CA ASP A 537 30.31 34.90 15.50
C ASP A 537 29.28 35.60 14.59
N GLU A 538 29.48 35.64 13.26
CA GLU A 538 28.50 36.25 12.32
C GLU A 538 27.89 35.26 11.31
N SER A 539 28.29 33.99 11.32
CA SER A 539 27.97 33.01 10.26
C SER A 539 26.83 32.04 10.59
N SER A 540 26.10 32.17 11.69
CA SER A 540 25.21 31.10 12.19
C SER A 540 23.79 31.04 11.60
N TRP A 541 23.47 31.86 10.58
CA TRP A 541 22.11 31.95 10.03
C TRP A 541 21.58 30.63 9.43
N TRP A 542 22.47 29.79 8.91
CA TRP A 542 22.14 28.51 8.28
C TRP A 542 22.02 27.35 9.28
N LEU A 543 22.47 27.51 10.52
CA LEU A 543 22.60 26.39 11.48
C LEU A 543 21.24 25.75 11.81
N PHE A 544 20.25 26.54 12.19
CA PHE A 544 18.94 26.00 12.57
C PHE A 544 18.13 25.45 11.38
N PRO A 545 18.04 26.13 10.21
CA PRO A 545 17.37 25.57 9.04
C PRO A 545 18.04 24.29 8.50
N THR A 546 19.38 24.21 8.50
CA THR A 546 20.09 22.97 8.10
C THR A 546 19.91 21.85 9.12
N GLY A 547 19.96 22.17 10.42
CA GLY A 547 19.65 21.23 11.50
C GLY A 547 18.23 20.66 11.36
N LEU A 548 17.23 21.51 11.08
CA LEU A 548 15.86 21.07 10.79
C LEU A 548 15.78 20.17 9.55
N MET A 549 16.46 20.53 8.47
CA MET A 549 16.46 19.70 7.25
C MET A 549 17.01 18.30 7.52
N VAL A 550 18.14 18.20 8.22
CA VAL A 550 18.76 16.91 8.60
C VAL A 550 17.83 16.13 9.54
N LEU A 551 17.28 16.80 10.56
CA LEU A 551 16.39 16.16 11.52
C LEU A 551 15.15 15.58 10.85
N LYS A 552 14.51 16.34 9.94
CA LYS A 552 13.31 15.90 9.22
C LYS A 552 13.59 14.72 8.30
N CYS A 553 14.74 14.69 7.63
CA CYS A 553 15.17 13.53 6.83
C CYS A 553 15.37 12.27 7.71
N ILE A 554 16.02 12.42 8.87
CA ILE A 554 16.19 11.32 9.83
C ILE A 554 14.84 10.84 10.37
N GLN A 555 13.95 11.77 10.72
CA GLN A 555 12.60 11.47 11.18
C GLN A 555 11.81 10.69 10.12
N ALA A 556 11.87 11.08 8.85
CA ALA A 556 11.16 10.37 7.78
C ALA A 556 11.56 8.89 7.74
N ARG A 557 12.87 8.58 7.81
CA ARG A 557 13.37 7.19 7.81
C ARG A 557 12.96 6.41 9.05
N LEU A 558 13.01 7.02 10.23
CA LEU A 558 12.65 6.35 11.48
C LEU A 558 11.15 6.08 11.57
N VAL A 559 10.33 6.99 11.04
CA VAL A 559 8.89 6.79 10.92
C VAL A 559 8.58 5.66 9.94
N ASP A 560 9.30 5.55 8.82
CA ASP A 560 9.16 4.43 7.88
C ASP A 560 9.45 3.07 8.55
N TRP A 561 10.50 2.99 9.40
CA TRP A 561 10.78 1.79 10.20
C TRP A 561 9.68 1.51 11.24
N HIS A 562 9.13 2.55 11.85
CA HIS A 562 8.04 2.41 12.80
C HIS A 562 6.75 1.90 12.13
N VAL A 563 6.38 2.49 11.00
CA VAL A 563 5.26 2.02 10.15
C VAL A 563 5.46 0.56 9.77
N ALA A 564 6.68 0.17 9.35
CA ALA A 564 6.98 -1.21 9.00
C ALA A 564 6.79 -2.18 10.17
N ASN A 565 7.24 -1.82 11.38
CA ASN A 565 7.04 -2.63 12.58
C ASN A 565 5.56 -2.77 12.97
N LEU A 566 4.74 -1.73 12.74
CA LEU A 566 3.31 -1.76 13.03
C LEU A 566 2.52 -2.61 12.03
N GLU A 567 2.88 -2.56 10.75
CA GLU A 567 2.19 -3.28 9.68
C GLU A 567 2.59 -4.75 9.61
N ILE A 568 3.84 -5.08 9.91
CA ILE A 568 4.39 -6.43 9.80
C ILE A 568 4.79 -6.92 11.19
N GLN A 569 3.89 -7.67 11.80
CA GLN A 569 4.10 -8.27 13.12
C GLN A 569 4.90 -9.57 13.03
N ASP A 570 4.59 -10.41 12.03
CA ASP A 570 5.34 -11.63 11.78
C ASP A 570 6.57 -11.37 10.90
N ARG A 571 7.75 -11.65 11.45
CA ARG A 571 9.04 -11.46 10.78
C ARG A 571 9.44 -12.64 9.91
N ALA A 572 8.88 -13.82 10.13
CA ALA A 572 9.19 -15.00 9.32
C ALA A 572 8.79 -14.82 7.85
N VAL A 573 7.89 -13.87 7.58
CA VAL A 573 7.48 -13.43 6.23
C VAL A 573 8.66 -12.89 5.39
N TYR A 574 9.72 -12.39 6.04
CA TYR A 574 10.97 -11.96 5.38
C TYR A 574 12.11 -12.97 5.47
N SER A 575 11.84 -14.20 5.90
CA SER A 575 12.84 -15.28 5.89
C SER A 575 13.34 -15.51 4.46
N ASN A 576 14.65 -15.70 4.31
CA ASN A 576 15.24 -16.14 3.04
C ASN A 576 15.10 -17.65 2.83
N ASP A 577 14.88 -18.40 3.91
CA ASP A 577 14.71 -19.85 3.86
C ASP A 577 13.22 -20.18 3.70
N PRO A 578 12.81 -20.85 2.60
CA PRO A 578 11.42 -21.21 2.35
C PRO A 578 10.82 -22.10 3.44
N ASN A 579 11.62 -23.00 4.00
CA ASN A 579 11.16 -23.91 5.05
C ASN A 579 10.74 -23.16 6.32
N ILE A 580 11.51 -22.15 6.73
CA ILE A 580 11.18 -21.31 7.90
C ILE A 580 9.93 -20.48 7.60
N PHE A 581 9.81 -19.96 6.37
CA PHE A 581 8.64 -19.20 5.94
C PHE A 581 7.33 -20.00 6.04
N TRP A 582 7.34 -21.28 5.66
CA TRP A 582 6.14 -22.13 5.66
C TRP A 582 5.83 -22.80 7.01
N GLN A 583 6.81 -22.92 7.92
CA GLN A 583 6.64 -23.55 9.24
C GLN A 583 6.06 -22.62 10.32
N SER A 584 6.18 -21.31 10.13
CA SER A 584 5.65 -20.25 11.01
C SER A 584 4.22 -19.89 10.67
#